data_AF-A0A1N7IRJ6-F1
#
_entry.id   AF-A0A1N7IRJ6-F1
#
_cell.length_a   1.000
_cell.length_b   1.000
_cell.length_c   1.000
_cell.angle_alpha   90.00
_cell.angle_beta   90.00
_cell.angle_gamma   90.00
#
_symmetry.space_group_name_H-M   'P 1'
#
loop_
_entity.id
_entity.type
_entity.pdbx_description
1 polymer ?
#
loop_
_entity_poly.entity_id
_entity_poly.type
_entity_poly.pdbx_seq_one_letter_code
_entity_poly.pdbx_strand_id
1 'polypeptide(L)'
;MREKELNELTDQELLEKKKKSKSENIINGAILGFLIGIATYSGVRNGIGLFTFLPLIFAFYAANQWKKNKQALEKELESRNLK
;
A
#
# COMPACT_ATOMS: atom_id res chain seq x y z
N MET A 1 -2.06 -10.01 2.09
CA MET A 1 -0.87 -10.88 2.16
C MET A 1 -1.17 -11.93 3.22
N ARG A 2 -0.82 -13.20 3.02
CA ARG A 2 -0.72 -14.10 4.18
C ARG A 2 0.47 -13.60 4.98
N GLU A 3 0.15 -12.93 6.07
CA GLU A 3 0.97 -12.93 7.28
C GLU A 3 1.53 -14.35 7.43
N LYS A 4 2.78 -14.61 7.00
CA LYS A 4 3.66 -15.17 8.02
C LYS A 4 3.55 -14.11 9.10
N GLU A 5 2.94 -14.48 10.22
CA GLU A 5 2.68 -13.51 11.26
C GLU A 5 4.00 -12.77 11.48
N LEU A 6 3.99 -11.43 11.50
CA LEU A 6 5.25 -10.67 11.53
C LEU A 6 6.12 -11.10 12.72
N ASN A 7 5.51 -11.71 13.74
CA ASN A 7 6.11 -12.38 14.88
C ASN A 7 6.98 -13.63 14.53
N GLU A 8 6.73 -14.33 13.41
CA GLU A 8 7.44 -15.54 12.98
C GLU A 8 8.72 -15.21 12.19
N LEU A 9 8.88 -13.95 11.78
CA LEU A 9 10.06 -13.50 11.05
C LEU A 9 11.23 -13.29 12.02
N THR A 10 12.43 -13.64 11.58
CA THR A 10 13.66 -13.28 12.27
C THR A 10 13.93 -11.77 12.15
N ASP A 11 14.77 -11.24 13.03
CA ASP A 11 15.09 -9.80 13.03
C ASP A 11 15.72 -9.34 11.71
N GLN A 12 16.53 -10.21 11.08
CA GLN A 12 17.10 -9.95 9.76
C GLN A 12 16.04 -9.88 8.66
N GLU A 13 15.08 -10.82 8.66
CA GLU A 13 13.97 -10.82 7.70
C GLU A 13 13.04 -9.61 7.89
N LEU A 14 12.83 -9.18 9.14
CA LEU A 14 12.05 -7.97 9.46
C LEU A 14 12.71 -6.69 8.92
N LEU A 15 14.04 -6.56 9.11
CA LEU A 15 14.80 -5.42 8.59
C LEU A 15 14.85 -5.41 7.05
N GLU A 16 15.01 -6.57 6.43
CA GLU A 16 14.94 -6.69 4.97
C GLU A 16 13.55 -6.28 4.46
N LYS A 17 12.49 -6.72 5.14
CA LYS A 17 11.12 -6.36 4.81
C LYS A 17 10.83 -4.87 5.02
N LYS A 18 11.41 -4.22 6.03
CA LYS A 18 11.38 -2.76 6.21
C LYS A 18 11.99 -2.04 5.01
N LYS A 19 13.15 -2.49 4.55
CA LYS A 19 13.82 -1.94 3.37
C LYS A 19 12.98 -2.11 2.11
N LYS A 20 12.39 -3.30 1.92
CA LYS A 20 11.48 -3.58 0.80
C LYS A 20 10.21 -2.74 0.86
N SER A 21 9.63 -2.56 2.04
CA SER A 21 8.45 -1.71 2.26
C SER A 21 8.69 -0.27 1.79
N LYS A 22 9.91 0.26 1.93
CA LYS A 22 10.27 1.59 1.40
C LYS A 22 10.15 1.66 -0.12
N SER A 23 10.67 0.67 -0.84
CA SER A 23 10.53 0.58 -2.29
C SER A 23 9.08 0.33 -2.73
N GLU A 24 8.35 -0.50 -1.99
CA GLU A 24 6.92 -0.74 -2.21
C GLU A 24 6.11 0.56 -2.05
N ASN A 25 6.45 1.45 -1.12
CA ASN A 25 5.77 2.75 -0.98
C ASN A 25 5.86 3.61 -2.25
N ILE A 26 6.99 3.56 -2.96
CA ILE A 26 7.17 4.29 -4.23
C ILE A 26 6.26 3.70 -5.30
N ILE A 27 6.27 2.36 -5.43
CA ILE A 27 5.43 1.64 -6.41
C ILE A 27 3.94 1.86 -6.11
N ASN A 28 3.55 1.78 -4.84
CA ASN A 28 2.19 2.04 -4.37
C ASN A 28 1.76 3.47 -4.70
N GLY A 29 2.64 4.46 -4.52
CA GLY A 29 2.40 5.84 -4.94
C GLY A 29 2.20 6.00 -6.44
N ALA A 30 3.00 5.31 -7.25
CA ALA A 30 2.85 5.30 -8.70
C ALA A 30 1.51 4.67 -9.14
N ILE A 31 1.10 3.55 -8.52
CA ILE A 31 -0.19 2.91 -8.77
C ILE A 31 -1.35 3.85 -8.42
N LEU A 32 -1.29 4.53 -7.27
CA LEU A 32 -2.33 5.50 -6.89
C LEU A 32 -2.41 6.65 -7.88
N GLY A 33 -1.26 7.23 -8.26
CA GLY A 33 -1.22 8.28 -9.26
C GLY A 33 -1.82 7.85 -10.60
N PHE A 34 -1.51 6.62 -11.03
CA PHE A 34 -2.08 6.04 -12.25
C PHE A 34 -3.61 5.87 -12.16
N LEU A 35 -4.13 5.33 -11.06
CA LEU A 35 -5.57 5.16 -10.85
C LEU A 35 -6.32 6.50 -10.84
N ILE A 36 -5.75 7.51 -10.18
CA ILE A 36 -6.31 8.88 -10.16
C ILE A 36 -6.27 9.48 -11.58
N GLY A 37 -5.18 9.26 -12.31
CA GLY A 37 -5.04 9.68 -13.71
C GLY A 37 -6.12 9.08 -14.61
N ILE A 38 -6.37 7.77 -14.51
CA ILE A 38 -7.44 7.09 -15.24
C ILE A 38 -8.81 7.67 -14.86
N ALA A 39 -9.09 7.80 -13.56
CA ALA A 39 -10.37 8.33 -13.09
C ALA A 39 -10.62 9.74 -13.63
N THR A 40 -9.60 10.60 -13.61
CA THR A 40 -9.68 11.98 -14.09
C THR A 40 -9.90 12.01 -15.61
N TYR A 41 -9.08 11.27 -16.36
CA TYR A 41 -9.20 11.21 -17.82
C TYR A 41 -10.55 10.67 -18.27
N SER A 42 -10.99 9.56 -17.65
CA SER A 42 -12.29 8.98 -17.95
C SER A 42 -13.44 9.90 -17.56
N GLY A 43 -13.35 10.58 -16.41
CA GLY A 43 -14.37 11.53 -15.96
C GLY A 43 -14.55 12.70 -16.94
N VAL A 44 -13.44 13.23 -17.47
CA VAL A 44 -13.46 14.34 -18.44
C VAL A 44 -13.91 13.87 -19.84
N ARG A 45 -13.41 12.73 -20.32
CA ARG A 45 -13.63 12.29 -21.71
C ARG A 45 -14.89 11.44 -21.91
N ASN A 46 -15.22 10.59 -20.95
CA ASN A 46 -16.31 9.62 -21.04
C ASN A 46 -17.48 9.93 -20.07
N GLY A 47 -17.35 11.02 -19.29
CA GLY A 47 -18.29 11.39 -18.24
C GLY A 47 -18.03 10.66 -16.93
N ILE A 48 -18.75 11.07 -15.89
CA ILE A 48 -18.66 10.45 -14.56
C ILE A 48 -19.41 9.12 -14.59
N GLY A 49 -18.66 8.02 -14.49
CA GLY A 49 -19.23 6.67 -14.57
C GLY A 49 -18.38 5.63 -13.85
N LEU A 50 -18.62 4.36 -14.17
CA LEU A 50 -17.93 3.23 -13.54
C LEU A 50 -16.40 3.37 -13.59
N PHE A 51 -15.85 3.80 -14.71
CA PHE A 51 -14.39 3.99 -14.86
C PHE A 51 -13.83 5.22 -14.13
N THR A 52 -14.68 6.10 -13.61
CA THR A 52 -14.29 7.18 -12.70
C THR A 52 -14.30 6.69 -11.25
N PHE A 53 -15.38 6.04 -10.84
CA PHE A 53 -15.57 5.59 -9.46
C PHE A 53 -14.76 4.35 -9.10
N LEU A 54 -14.66 3.38 -10.01
CA LEU A 54 -14.00 2.09 -9.75
C LEU A 54 -12.51 2.28 -9.43
N PRO A 55 -11.70 3.05 -10.19
CA PRO A 55 -10.31 3.30 -9.83
C PRO A 55 -10.16 4.04 -8.49
N LEU A 56 -11.08 4.97 -8.19
CA LEU A 56 -11.07 5.71 -6.92
C LEU A 56 -11.37 4.81 -5.71
N ILE A 57 -12.39 3.95 -5.81
CA ILE A 57 -12.73 2.98 -4.76
C ILE A 57 -11.56 2.01 -4.55
N PHE A 58 -10.96 1.53 -5.64
CA PHE A 58 -9.82 0.63 -5.56
C PHE A 58 -8.59 1.30 -4.94
N ALA A 59 -8.31 2.55 -5.32
CA ALA A 59 -7.26 3.37 -4.74
C ALA A 59 -7.47 3.55 -3.22
N PHE A 60 -8.69 3.87 -2.79
CA PHE A 60 -9.02 4.04 -1.37
C PHE A 60 -8.82 2.73 -0.58
N TYR A 61 -9.34 1.62 -1.09
CA TYR A 61 -9.20 0.32 -0.46
C TYR A 61 -7.72 -0.11 -0.36
N ALA A 62 -6.97 0.01 -1.45
CA ALA A 62 -5.55 -0.32 -1.52
C ALA A 62 -4.73 0.53 -0.54
N ALA A 63 -4.95 1.85 -0.52
CA ALA A 63 -4.27 2.77 0.39
C ALA A 63 -4.51 2.40 1.86
N ASN A 64 -5.75 2.07 2.22
CA ASN A 64 -6.07 1.67 3.60
C ASN A 64 -5.38 0.35 3.98
N GLN A 65 -5.36 -0.62 3.06
CA GLN A 65 -4.67 -1.89 3.29
C GLN A 65 -3.15 -1.72 3.44
N TRP A 66 -2.53 -0.91 2.58
CA TRP A 66 -1.09 -0.64 2.65
C TRP A 66 -0.72 0.09 3.94
N LYS A 67 -1.54 1.05 4.38
CA LYS A 67 -1.37 1.74 5.66
C LYS A 67 -1.40 0.75 6.83
N LYS A 68 -2.38 -0.16 6.87
CA LYS A 68 -2.48 -1.19 7.91
C LYS A 68 -1.25 -2.09 7.94
N ASN A 69 -0.81 -2.59 6.78
CA ASN A 69 0.38 -3.44 6.68
C ASN A 69 1.64 -2.73 7.16
N LYS A 70 1.82 -1.45 6.80
CA LYS A 70 2.96 -0.64 7.23
C LYS A 70 2.95 -0.43 8.75
N GLN A 71 1.79 -0.11 9.32
CA GLN A 71 1.64 0.03 10.78
C GLN A 71 1.90 -1.28 11.53
N ALA A 72 1.46 -2.42 10.99
CA ALA A 72 1.74 -3.72 11.60
C ALA A 72 3.25 -4.02 11.60
N LEU A 73 3.94 -3.75 10.49
CA LEU A 73 5.39 -3.90 10.39
C LEU A 73 6.16 -2.98 11.34
N GLU A 74 5.75 -1.70 11.43
CA GLU A 74 6.35 -0.74 12.36
C GLU A 74 6.16 -1.15 13.82
N LYS A 75 4.96 -1.62 14.20
CA LYS A 75 4.69 -2.12 15.55
C LYS A 75 5.57 -3.32 15.92
N GLU A 76 5.76 -4.26 15.01
CA GLU A 76 6.62 -5.43 15.26
C GLU A 76 8.08 -4.99 15.49
N LEU A 77 8.60 -4.11 14.63
CA LEU A 77 9.95 -3.56 14.77
C LEU A 77 10.14 -2.80 16.08
N GLU A 78 9.15 -2.02 16.51
CA GLU A 78 9.17 -1.31 17.79
C GLU A 78 9.14 -2.26 18.98
N SER A 79 8.30 -3.30 18.93
CA SER A 79 8.20 -4.30 20.00
C SER A 79 9.52 -5.02 20.29
N ARG A 80 10.35 -5.17 19.25
CA ARG A 80 11.68 -5.81 19.31
C ARG A 80 12.84 -4.82 19.47
N ASN A 81 12.56 -3.53 19.64
CA ASN A 81 13.57 -2.46 19.71
C ASN A 81 14.51 -2.39 18.47
N LEU A 82 14.02 -2.75 17.28
CA LEU A 82 14.75 -2.75 16.00
C LEU A 82 14.54 -1.45 15.20
N LYS A 83 14.20 -0.35 15.89
CA LYS A 83 13.72 0.89 15.28
C LYS A 83 14.79 1.65 14.51
#